data_AF-A0A7J4FCP8-F1
#
_entry.id   AF-A0A7J4FCP8-F1
#
_cell.length_a   1.000
_cell.length_b   1.000
_cell.length_c   1.000
_cell.angle_alpha   90.00
_cell.angle_beta   90.00
_cell.angle_gamma   90.00
#
_symmetry.space_group_name_H-M   'P 1'
#
loop_
_entity.id
_entity.type
_entity.pdbx_description
1 polymer ?
#
loop_
_entity_poly.entity_id
_entity_poly.type
_entity_poly.pdbx_seq_one_letter_code
_entity_poly.pdbx_strand_id
1 'polypeptide(L)'
;MPHGGGWRLFVFDFDGVLVDSYSCLPMVYEHVGGEIGLRAGELKAFVKRMIDAEDREELVRNYDRSAWWPMVLEEFGVRLGGDRLDGLVREYWRMRGQLSERADGAVELLRWLKGRGALLAILCGSDGLRSMKRERIDA
;
A
#
# COMPACT_ATOMS: atom_id res chain seq x y z
N MET A 1 19.04 13.32 -40.52
CA MET A 1 18.65 13.67 -39.14
C MET A 1 19.49 12.81 -38.21
N PRO A 2 20.18 13.37 -37.20
CA PRO A 2 21.16 12.64 -36.40
C PRO A 2 20.48 11.49 -35.64
N HIS A 3 21.17 10.36 -35.52
CA HIS A 3 20.82 9.27 -34.62
C HIS A 3 20.87 9.77 -33.17
N GLY A 4 19.77 9.67 -32.43
CA GLY A 4 19.73 10.00 -31.01
C GLY A 4 18.90 8.96 -30.27
N GLY A 5 19.56 7.92 -29.75
CA GLY A 5 18.95 6.85 -28.96
C GLY A 5 18.39 7.38 -27.64
N GLY A 6 17.23 8.02 -27.69
CA GLY A 6 16.49 8.40 -26.49
C GLY A 6 15.90 7.19 -25.79
N TRP A 7 15.68 7.30 -24.48
CA TRP A 7 14.99 6.28 -23.71
C TRP A 7 13.60 6.02 -24.31
N ARG A 8 13.35 4.77 -24.70
CA ARG A 8 12.06 4.36 -25.30
C ARG A 8 11.09 3.76 -24.29
N LEU A 9 11.59 3.29 -23.15
CA LEU A 9 10.82 2.67 -22.09
C LEU A 9 11.11 3.40 -20.78
N PHE A 10 10.04 3.82 -20.10
CA PHE A 10 10.09 4.37 -18.75
C PHE A 10 9.31 3.43 -17.84
N VAL A 11 9.96 2.96 -16.79
CA VAL A 11 9.37 2.06 -15.80
C VAL A 11 9.23 2.82 -14.50
N PHE A 12 8.04 2.82 -13.94
CA PHE A 12 7.72 3.50 -12.69
C PHE A 12 7.37 2.48 -11.62
N ASP A 13 7.80 2.73 -10.40
CA ASP A 13 7.14 2.12 -9.25
C ASP A 13 5.74 2.74 -9.06
N PHE A 14 4.92 2.13 -8.22
CA PHE A 14 3.57 2.59 -7.93
C PHE A 14 3.52 3.40 -6.62
N ASP A 15 3.76 2.74 -5.50
CA ASP A 15 3.67 3.33 -4.16
C ASP A 15 4.82 4.33 -3.93
N GLY A 16 4.49 5.54 -3.50
CA GLY A 16 5.48 6.61 -3.26
C GLY A 16 6.06 7.23 -4.54
N VAL A 17 5.65 6.79 -5.74
CA VAL A 17 6.12 7.34 -7.02
C VAL A 17 4.97 7.86 -7.87
N LEU A 18 4.02 7.00 -8.25
CA LEU A 18 2.84 7.43 -9.01
C LEU A 18 1.68 7.81 -8.08
N VAL A 19 1.71 7.28 -6.86
CA VAL A 19 0.63 7.37 -5.90
C VAL A 19 1.20 7.54 -4.49
N ASP A 20 0.71 8.52 -3.74
CA ASP A 20 0.89 8.58 -2.30
C ASP A 20 -0.05 7.57 -1.62
N SER A 21 0.51 6.41 -1.30
CA SER A 21 -0.18 5.34 -0.58
C SER A 21 0.28 5.21 0.87
N TYR A 22 1.13 6.13 1.36
CA TYR A 22 1.72 6.08 2.69
C TYR A 22 1.04 7.08 3.63
N SER A 23 0.67 8.26 3.15
CA SER A 23 -0.01 9.28 3.99
C SER A 23 -1.37 8.82 4.51
N CYS A 24 -2.03 7.86 3.83
CA CYS A 24 -3.30 7.31 4.26
C CYS A 24 -3.18 6.25 5.38
N LEU A 25 -1.98 5.72 5.67
CA LEU A 25 -1.79 4.61 6.60
C LEU A 25 -2.38 4.84 8.00
N PRO A 26 -2.26 6.03 8.62
CA PRO A 26 -2.88 6.28 9.92
C PRO A 26 -4.40 6.06 9.90
N MET A 27 -5.08 6.55 8.86
CA MET A 27 -6.54 6.39 8.72
C MET A 27 -6.92 4.93 8.47
N VAL A 28 -6.14 4.22 7.65
CA VAL A 28 -6.38 2.79 7.37
C VAL A 28 -6.24 1.98 8.66
N TYR A 29 -5.16 2.20 9.43
CA TYR A 29 -4.96 1.47 10.69
C TYR A 29 -5.93 1.89 11.79
N GLU A 30 -6.40 3.12 11.81
CA GLU A 30 -7.46 3.55 12.72
C GLU A 30 -8.76 2.79 12.45
N HIS A 31 -9.13 2.62 11.18
CA HIS A 31 -10.27 1.80 10.79
C HIS A 31 -10.09 0.33 11.20
N VAL A 32 -8.93 -0.27 10.90
CA VAL A 32 -8.61 -1.64 11.31
C VAL A 32 -8.76 -1.82 12.83
N GLY A 33 -8.26 -0.86 13.62
CA GLY A 33 -8.40 -0.85 15.08
C GLY A 33 -9.86 -0.78 15.55
N GLY A 34 -10.69 -0.01 14.85
CA GLY A 34 -12.14 0.05 15.08
C GLY A 34 -12.84 -1.29 14.82
N GLU A 35 -12.53 -1.94 13.69
CA GLU A 35 -13.14 -3.22 13.28
C GLU A 35 -12.82 -4.39 14.23
N ILE A 36 -11.70 -4.33 14.94
CA ILE A 36 -11.33 -5.31 15.97
C ILE A 36 -11.81 -4.92 17.37
N GLY A 37 -12.48 -3.76 17.51
CA GLY A 37 -13.14 -3.33 18.74
C GLY A 37 -12.24 -2.58 19.73
N LEU A 38 -11.12 -2.00 19.29
CA LEU A 38 -10.30 -1.17 20.17
C LEU A 38 -11.03 0.11 20.57
N ARG A 39 -10.82 0.56 21.80
CA ARG A 39 -11.41 1.81 22.29
C ARG A 39 -10.65 3.00 21.71
N ALA A 40 -11.31 4.16 21.63
CA ALA A 40 -10.69 5.40 21.15
C ALA A 40 -9.37 5.76 21.85
N GLY A 41 -9.24 5.44 23.14
CA GLY A 41 -7.99 5.66 23.90
C GLY A 41 -6.82 4.76 23.49
N GLU A 42 -7.09 3.62 22.84
CA GLU A 42 -6.10 2.63 22.41
C GLU A 42 -5.69 2.83 20.94
N LEU A 43 -6.58 3.40 20.11
CA LEU A 43 -6.37 3.56 18.66
C LEU A 43 -5.08 4.28 18.31
N LYS A 44 -4.74 5.37 19.01
CA LYS A 44 -3.50 6.11 18.72
C LYS A 44 -2.24 5.25 18.94
N ALA A 45 -2.21 4.47 20.02
CA ALA A 45 -1.09 3.58 20.31
C ALA A 45 -1.06 2.41 19.31
N PHE A 46 -2.22 1.87 18.95
CA PHE A 46 -2.38 0.83 17.94
C PHE A 46 -1.86 1.27 16.57
N VAL A 47 -2.32 2.41 16.06
CA VAL A 47 -1.90 2.97 14.77
C VAL A 47 -0.39 3.13 14.72
N LYS A 48 0.20 3.75 15.76
CA LYS A 48 1.66 3.90 15.83
C LYS A 48 2.35 2.55 15.78
N ARG A 49 1.88 1.58 16.57
CA ARG A 49 2.51 0.26 16.67
C ARG A 49 2.40 -0.54 15.36
N MET A 50 1.29 -0.41 14.63
CA MET A 50 1.10 -1.03 13.32
C MET A 50 2.01 -0.43 12.26
N ILE A 51 2.18 0.89 12.23
CA ILE A 51 3.13 1.56 11.32
C ILE A 51 4.57 1.14 11.66
N ASP A 52 4.96 1.17 12.94
CA ASP A 52 6.29 0.71 13.38
C ASP A 52 6.51 -0.78 13.02
N ALA A 53 5.45 -1.60 13.00
CA ALA A 53 5.54 -2.99 12.57
C ALA A 53 5.72 -3.11 11.06
N GLU A 54 4.92 -2.39 10.26
CA GLU A 54 5.03 -2.37 8.80
C GLU A 54 6.44 -1.98 8.37
N ASP A 55 7.02 -0.94 8.96
CA ASP A 55 8.39 -0.50 8.66
C ASP A 55 9.42 -1.61 8.94
N ARG A 56 9.29 -2.33 10.07
CA ARG A 56 10.22 -3.42 10.43
C ARG A 56 10.09 -4.63 9.51
N GLU A 57 8.86 -4.99 9.14
CA GLU A 57 8.59 -6.13 8.27
C GLU A 57 8.99 -5.82 6.82
N GLU A 58 8.86 -4.56 6.38
CA GLU A 58 9.35 -4.10 5.08
C GLU A 58 10.89 -4.21 4.98
N LEU A 59 11.63 -3.88 6.05
CA LEU A 59 13.09 -4.03 6.08
C LEU A 59 13.56 -5.47 5.82
N VAL A 60 12.78 -6.46 6.26
CA VAL A 60 13.06 -7.90 6.03
C VAL A 60 12.30 -8.48 4.84
N ARG A 61 11.64 -7.62 4.04
CA ARG A 61 10.84 -7.98 2.85
C ARG A 61 9.68 -8.93 3.16
N ASN A 62 9.14 -8.86 4.37
CA ASN A 62 7.93 -9.59 4.76
C ASN A 62 6.69 -8.72 4.51
N TYR A 63 6.09 -8.86 3.34
CA TYR A 63 4.88 -8.13 2.98
C TYR A 63 3.59 -8.85 3.41
N ASP A 64 3.71 -10.08 3.95
CA ASP A 64 2.57 -10.89 4.39
C ASP A 64 2.07 -10.43 5.76
N ARG A 65 1.00 -9.63 5.72
CA ARG A 65 0.33 -9.12 6.92
C ARG A 65 -0.28 -10.22 7.77
N SER A 66 -0.75 -11.30 7.16
CA SER A 66 -1.31 -12.43 7.91
C SER A 66 -0.24 -13.13 8.75
N ALA A 67 1.04 -13.00 8.38
CA ALA A 67 2.16 -13.54 9.16
C ALA A 67 2.51 -12.71 10.40
N TRP A 68 2.37 -11.37 10.37
CA TRP A 68 2.86 -10.50 11.46
C TRP A 68 1.80 -9.72 12.22
N TRP A 69 0.61 -9.49 11.63
CA TRP A 69 -0.51 -8.86 12.34
C TRP A 69 -0.87 -9.57 13.65
N PRO A 70 -0.94 -10.92 13.73
CA PRO A 70 -1.26 -11.59 14.98
C PRO A 70 -0.36 -11.19 16.16
N MET A 71 0.94 -10.97 15.90
CA MET A 71 1.88 -10.55 16.93
C MET A 71 1.55 -9.17 17.48
N VAL A 72 1.21 -8.22 16.61
CA VAL A 72 0.83 -6.86 17.04
C VAL A 72 -0.53 -6.86 17.72
N LEU A 73 -1.50 -7.59 17.18
CA LEU A 73 -2.85 -7.68 17.74
C LEU A 73 -2.84 -8.26 19.16
N GLU A 74 -1.97 -9.24 19.43
CA GLU A 74 -1.83 -9.84 20.76
C GLU A 74 -1.33 -8.84 21.81
N GLU A 75 -0.50 -7.85 21.45
CA GLU A 75 -0.08 -6.75 22.34
C GLU A 75 -1.27 -5.91 22.84
N PHE A 76 -2.38 -5.90 22.09
CA PHE A 76 -3.64 -5.22 22.43
C PHE A 76 -4.71 -6.20 22.95
N GLY A 77 -4.33 -7.44 23.28
CA GLY A 77 -5.26 -8.46 23.79
C GLY A 77 -6.24 -8.98 22.74
N VAL A 78 -5.97 -8.77 21.45
CA VAL A 78 -6.83 -9.22 20.35
C VAL A 78 -6.27 -10.51 19.75
N ARG A 79 -7.11 -11.54 19.65
CA ARG A 79 -6.80 -12.78 18.91
C ARG A 79 -7.88 -13.02 17.86
N LEU A 80 -7.47 -13.13 16.60
CA LEU A 80 -8.37 -13.37 15.47
C LEU A 80 -8.15 -14.79 14.92
N GLY A 81 -9.23 -15.43 14.49
CA GLY A 81 -9.14 -16.63 13.66
C GLY A 81 -8.72 -16.29 12.23
N GLY A 82 -8.24 -17.30 11.48
CA GLY A 82 -7.70 -17.12 10.12
C GLY A 82 -8.65 -16.38 9.17
N ASP A 83 -9.91 -16.80 9.08
CA ASP A 83 -10.89 -16.16 8.18
C ASP A 83 -11.13 -14.67 8.50
N ARG A 84 -11.17 -14.33 9.80
CA ARG A 84 -11.37 -12.93 10.24
C ARG A 84 -10.12 -12.10 9.98
N LEU A 85 -8.93 -12.68 10.17
CA LEU A 85 -7.66 -12.03 9.86
C LEU A 85 -7.55 -11.75 8.36
N ASP A 86 -7.83 -12.74 7.52
CA ASP A 86 -7.78 -12.60 6.06
C ASP A 86 -8.79 -11.55 5.56
N GLY A 87 -9.98 -11.51 6.15
CA GLY A 87 -10.97 -10.46 5.88
C GLY A 87 -10.44 -9.07 6.20
N LEU A 88 -9.79 -8.91 7.35
CA LEU A 88 -9.23 -7.62 7.80
C LEU A 88 -8.03 -7.18 6.94
N VAL A 89 -7.19 -8.12 6.50
CA VAL A 89 -6.08 -7.82 5.57
C VAL A 89 -6.60 -7.37 4.20
N ARG A 90 -7.65 -8.01 3.68
CA ARG A 90 -8.30 -7.57 2.43
C ARG A 90 -8.90 -6.17 2.59
N GLU A 91 -9.56 -5.92 3.71
CA GLU A 91 -10.16 -4.63 4.01
C GLU A 91 -9.11 -3.51 4.10
N TYR A 92 -7.97 -3.78 4.76
CA TYR A 92 -6.83 -2.88 4.76
C TYR A 92 -6.37 -2.50 3.34
N TRP A 93 -6.19 -3.49 2.46
CA TRP A 93 -5.74 -3.22 1.09
C TRP A 93 -6.78 -2.47 0.27
N ARG A 94 -8.06 -2.80 0.45
CA ARG A 94 -9.20 -2.11 -0.16
C ARG A 94 -9.20 -0.63 0.23
N MET A 95 -9.11 -0.35 1.53
CA MET A 95 -9.08 1.02 2.05
C MET A 95 -7.84 1.77 1.60
N ARG A 96 -6.66 1.15 1.68
CA ARG A 96 -5.42 1.76 1.20
C ARG A 96 -5.52 2.12 -0.27
N GLY A 97 -6.11 1.27 -1.11
CA GLY A 97 -6.38 1.59 -2.51
C GLY A 97 -7.30 2.81 -2.68
N GLN A 98 -8.38 2.89 -1.91
CA GLN A 98 -9.35 3.98 -2.00
C GLN A 98 -8.85 5.33 -1.49
N LEU A 99 -8.01 5.31 -0.46
CA LEU A 99 -7.49 6.51 0.21
C LEU A 99 -6.13 6.96 -0.35
N SER A 100 -5.56 6.18 -1.27
CA SER A 100 -4.33 6.57 -1.93
C SER A 100 -4.60 7.72 -2.92
N GLU A 101 -3.72 8.71 -2.92
CA GLU A 101 -3.85 9.88 -3.80
C GLU A 101 -2.80 9.84 -4.91
N ARG A 102 -3.12 10.37 -6.09
CA ARG A 102 -2.13 10.45 -7.17
C ARG A 102 -1.02 11.41 -6.77
N ALA A 103 0.23 11.02 -7.00
CA ALA A 103 1.35 11.91 -6.74
C ALA A 103 1.28 13.14 -7.65
N ASP A 104 1.62 14.31 -7.11
CA ASP A 104 1.58 15.58 -7.82
C ASP A 104 2.42 15.52 -9.11
N GLY A 105 1.81 15.90 -10.22
CA GLY A 105 2.47 15.91 -11.53
C GLY A 105 2.66 14.53 -12.18
N ALA A 106 2.30 13.43 -11.51
CA ALA A 106 2.48 12.09 -12.06
C ALA A 106 1.68 11.89 -13.36
N VAL A 107 0.43 12.35 -13.38
CA VAL A 107 -0.45 12.23 -14.55
C VAL A 107 0.09 13.07 -15.72
N GLU A 108 0.53 14.29 -15.44
CA GLU A 108 1.10 15.23 -16.41
C GLU A 108 2.36 14.66 -17.04
N LEU A 109 3.26 14.11 -16.22
CA LEU A 109 4.50 13.47 -16.67
C LEU A 109 4.21 12.26 -17.57
N LEU A 110 3.33 11.35 -17.13
CA LEU A 110 2.98 10.17 -17.91
C LEU A 110 2.34 10.55 -19.25
N ARG A 111 1.45 11.54 -19.27
CA ARG A 111 0.87 12.08 -20.52
C ARG A 111 1.94 12.69 -21.42
N TRP A 112 2.87 13.47 -20.86
CA TRP A 112 3.96 14.11 -21.59
C TRP A 112 4.91 13.12 -22.25
N LEU A 113 5.25 12.04 -21.54
CA LEU A 113 6.08 10.94 -22.04
C LEU A 113 5.36 10.16 -23.14
N LYS A 114 4.10 9.78 -22.89
CA LYS A 114 3.28 9.06 -23.88
C LYS A 114 3.11 9.86 -25.17
N GLY A 115 2.90 11.19 -25.06
CA GLY A 115 2.83 12.10 -26.21
C GLY A 115 4.10 12.16 -27.07
N ARG A 116 5.24 11.68 -26.56
CA ARG A 116 6.53 11.58 -27.27
C ARG A 116 6.84 10.18 -27.79
N GLY A 117 5.88 9.25 -27.72
CA GLY A 117 6.05 7.88 -28.18
C GLY A 117 6.83 6.99 -27.21
N ALA A 118 6.94 7.38 -25.94
CA ALA A 118 7.51 6.53 -24.90
C ALA A 118 6.57 5.34 -24.59
N LEU A 119 7.17 4.16 -24.38
CA LEU A 119 6.53 3.03 -23.73
C LEU A 119 6.58 3.25 -22.22
N LEU A 120 5.46 2.98 -21.54
CA LEU A 120 5.32 3.14 -20.09
C LEU A 120 5.02 1.77 -19.48
N ALA A 121 5.70 1.44 -18.40
CA ALA A 121 5.44 0.25 -17.61
C ALA A 121 5.41 0.59 -16.13
N ILE A 122 4.67 -0.20 -15.35
CA ILE A 122 4.73 -0.19 -13.89
C ILE A 122 5.46 -1.46 -13.45
N LEU A 123 6.47 -1.30 -12.59
CA LEU A 123 7.16 -2.40 -11.93
C LEU A 123 7.13 -2.12 -10.43
N CYS A 124 6.30 -2.86 -9.71
CA CYS A 124 6.00 -2.62 -8.31
C CYS A 124 5.97 -3.94 -7.51
N GLY A 125 6.09 -3.81 -6.19
CA GLY A 125 5.97 -4.94 -5.26
C GLY A 125 4.60 -5.63 -5.28
N SER A 126 4.56 -6.83 -4.71
CA SER A 126 3.32 -7.59 -4.51
C SER A 126 2.67 -7.22 -3.18
N ASP A 127 1.34 -7.15 -3.14
CA ASP A 127 0.57 -6.92 -1.91
C ASP A 127 0.37 -8.21 -1.07
N GLY A 128 1.08 -9.29 -1.41
CA GLY A 128 0.98 -10.61 -0.76
C GLY A 128 -0.29 -11.40 -1.13
N LEU A 129 -1.29 -10.73 -1.69
CA LEU A 129 -2.53 -11.32 -2.18
C LEU A 129 -2.62 -11.22 -3.71
N ARG A 130 -3.05 -12.31 -4.35
CA ARG A 130 -3.23 -12.37 -5.81
C ARG A 130 -4.24 -11.30 -6.25
N SER A 131 -3.94 -10.61 -7.34
CA SER A 131 -4.77 -9.57 -7.98
C SER A 131 -4.96 -8.26 -7.20
N MET A 132 -4.73 -8.20 -5.89
CA MET A 132 -4.92 -6.97 -5.09
C MET A 132 -4.11 -5.77 -5.62
N LYS A 133 -2.87 -6.02 -6.05
CA LYS A 133 -2.05 -4.96 -6.64
C LYS A 133 -2.68 -4.35 -7.90
N ARG A 134 -3.27 -5.21 -8.74
CA ARG A 134 -3.95 -4.78 -9.97
C ARG A 134 -5.20 -3.98 -9.61
N GLU A 135 -6.00 -4.45 -8.66
CA GLU A 135 -7.22 -3.75 -8.22
C GLU A 135 -6.91 -2.35 -7.69
N ARG A 136 -5.81 -2.17 -6.94
CA ARG A 136 -5.37 -0.85 -6.47
C ARG A 136 -4.87 0.08 -7.58
N ILE A 137 -4.26 -0.48 -8.62
CA ILE A 137 -3.79 0.30 -9.78
C ILE A 137 -4.97 0.75 -10.65
N ASP A 138 -6.04 -0.05 -10.70
CA ASP A 138 -7.22 0.19 -11.53
C ASP A 138 -8.32 1.03 -10.83
N ALA A 139 -8.19 1.26 -9.52
CA ALA A 139 -9.10 2.08 -8.69
C ALA A 139 -8.96 3.59 -8.98
#